data_AF-A0A7J4PRH0-F1
#
_entry.id   AF-A0A7J4PRH0-F1
#
_cell.length_a   1.000
_cell.length_b   1.000
_cell.length_c   1.000
_cell.angle_alpha   90.00
_cell.angle_beta   90.00
_cell.angle_gamma   90.00
#
_symmetry.space_group_name_H-M   'P 1'
#
loop_
_entity.id
_entity.type
_entity.pdbx_description
1 polymer ?
#
loop_
_entity_poly.entity_id
_entity_poly.type
_entity_poly.pdbx_seq_one_letter_code
_entity_poly.pdbx_strand_id
1 'polypeptide(L)'
;MCECGEFVDGDTFKDYIETKVNPSTPTIGHTRCGLVFNFFDGELPKRYSSKKELKSLALKFAEKNKFEYGITEIFLLEVDRLKSQGTKSDMEILIKASENVVGDWSLRFGRRISRTR
;
A
#
# COMPACT_ATOMS: atom_id res chain seq x y z
N MET A 1 4.52 1.41 -1.55
CA MET A 1 4.00 0.54 -2.61
C MET A 1 3.36 1.46 -3.65
N CYS A 2 3.77 1.43 -4.93
CA CYS A 2 3.05 2.14 -6.01
C CYS A 2 1.65 1.53 -6.13
N GLU A 3 0.68 2.34 -6.53
CA GLU A 3 -0.67 1.89 -6.83
C GLU A 3 -0.74 0.92 -8.02
N CYS A 4 0.39 0.57 -8.63
CA CYS A 4 0.49 -0.41 -9.71
C CYS A 4 0.70 -1.85 -9.25
N GLY A 5 0.71 -2.15 -7.94
CA GLY A 5 1.02 -3.50 -7.49
C GLY A 5 2.46 -3.70 -7.04
N GLU A 6 3.33 -2.75 -7.33
CA GLU A 6 4.76 -2.95 -7.13
C GLU A 6 5.32 -2.01 -6.09
N PHE A 7 6.29 -2.50 -5.33
CA PHE A 7 7.02 -1.67 -4.41
C PHE A 7 8.06 -0.87 -5.18
N VAL A 8 8.14 0.40 -4.85
CA VAL A 8 9.10 1.35 -5.41
C VAL A 8 10.45 1.05 -4.73
N ASP A 9 11.13 0.00 -5.20
CA ASP A 9 12.37 -0.53 -4.62
C ASP A 9 13.56 -0.07 -5.46
N GLY A 10 13.90 1.21 -5.34
CA GLY A 10 14.91 1.87 -6.18
C GLY A 10 14.45 2.21 -7.62
N ASP A 11 13.34 1.63 -8.07
CA ASP A 11 12.69 1.92 -9.36
C ASP A 11 12.00 3.30 -9.29
N THR A 12 12.79 4.37 -9.34
CA THR A 12 12.28 5.74 -9.24
C THR A 12 12.87 6.66 -10.30
N PHE A 13 12.07 7.58 -10.81
CA PHE A 13 12.54 8.70 -11.63
C PHE A 13 12.23 10.01 -10.92
N LYS A 14 13.04 11.03 -11.18
CA LYS A 14 12.79 12.38 -10.71
C LYS A 14 11.88 13.08 -11.72
N ASP A 15 10.80 13.69 -11.24
CA ASP A 15 9.92 14.53 -12.04
C ASP A 15 9.73 15.89 -11.39
N TYR A 16 9.18 16.85 -12.12
CA TYR A 16 8.83 18.16 -11.61
C TYR A 16 7.34 18.39 -11.85
N ILE A 17 6.60 18.51 -10.76
CA ILE A 17 5.17 18.82 -10.81
C ILE A 17 4.90 20.22 -10.27
N GLU A 18 3.84 20.81 -10.76
CA GLU A 18 3.29 22.04 -10.20
C GLU A 18 2.56 21.72 -8.88
N THR A 19 2.91 22.43 -7.81
CA THR A 19 2.26 22.34 -6.51
C THR A 19 1.78 23.71 -6.07
N LYS A 20 0.95 23.77 -5.02
CA LYS A 20 0.47 25.05 -4.46
C LYS A 20 1.60 25.98 -3.98
N VAL A 21 2.78 25.43 -3.73
CA VAL A 21 3.93 26.14 -3.17
C VAL A 21 4.95 26.52 -4.27
N ASN A 22 5.12 25.68 -5.29
CA ASN A 22 6.09 25.94 -6.36
C ASN A 22 5.71 25.21 -7.68
N PRO A 23 5.76 25.88 -8.85
CA PRO A 23 5.48 25.27 -10.15
C PRO A 23 6.50 24.21 -10.60
N SER A 24 7.66 24.10 -9.95
CA SER A 24 8.70 23.11 -10.30
C SER A 24 9.19 22.39 -9.07
N THR A 25 8.27 21.69 -8.43
CA THR A 25 8.57 20.95 -7.22
C THR A 25 9.17 19.59 -7.58
N PRO A 26 10.39 19.27 -7.11
CA PRO A 26 11.02 17.99 -7.41
C PRO A 26 10.28 16.87 -6.69
N THR A 27 9.70 15.96 -7.46
CA THR A 27 9.01 14.77 -6.97
C THR A 27 9.65 13.51 -7.52
N ILE A 28 9.21 12.39 -6.97
CA ILE A 28 9.68 11.07 -7.34
C ILE A 28 8.50 10.34 -7.96
N GLY A 29 8.69 9.73 -9.12
CA GLY A 29 7.74 8.82 -9.74
C GLY A 29 8.30 7.40 -9.82
N HIS A 30 7.42 6.42 -9.98
CA HIS A 30 7.85 5.03 -10.17
C HIS A 30 8.00 4.73 -11.65
N THR A 31 9.22 4.35 -12.06
CA THR A 31 9.65 4.15 -13.46
C THR A 31 8.80 3.15 -14.24
N ARG A 32 8.25 2.12 -13.58
CA ARG A 32 7.43 1.11 -14.27
C ARG A 32 5.97 1.53 -14.46
N CYS A 33 5.41 2.26 -13.50
CA CYS A 33 3.99 2.65 -13.52
C CYS A 33 3.75 4.08 -14.03
N GLY A 34 4.80 4.91 -14.13
CA GLY A 34 4.70 6.32 -14.51
C GLY A 34 3.99 7.20 -13.48
N LEU A 35 3.54 6.64 -12.34
CA LEU A 35 2.90 7.40 -11.28
C LEU A 35 3.92 8.27 -10.58
N VAL A 36 3.67 9.58 -10.60
CA VAL A 36 4.42 10.59 -9.87
C VAL A 36 3.77 10.78 -8.50
N PHE A 37 4.57 10.67 -7.43
CA PHE A 37 4.10 10.86 -6.07
C PHE A 37 4.21 12.34 -5.69
N ASN A 38 3.08 13.01 -5.49
CA ASN A 38 3.05 14.36 -4.96
C ASN A 38 3.16 14.34 -3.43
N PHE A 39 4.39 14.44 -2.92
CA PHE A 39 4.63 14.51 -1.47
C PHE A 39 4.40 15.90 -0.88
N PHE A 40 4.28 16.95 -1.71
CA PHE A 40 4.24 18.34 -1.26
C PHE A 40 2.83 18.81 -0.95
N ASP A 41 1.85 18.47 -1.79
CA ASP A 41 0.45 18.75 -1.48
C ASP A 41 -0.17 17.68 -0.56
N GLY A 42 0.59 16.64 -0.18
CA GLY A 42 0.13 15.51 0.61
C GLY A 42 -0.87 14.61 -0.13
N GLU A 43 -1.10 14.88 -1.40
CA GLU A 43 -1.99 14.11 -2.26
C GLU A 43 -1.23 12.90 -2.83
N LEU A 44 -1.35 11.76 -2.15
CA LEU A 44 -1.02 10.50 -2.80
C LEU A 44 -1.99 10.29 -3.98
N PRO A 45 -1.50 9.84 -5.15
CA PRO A 45 -2.41 9.38 -6.19
C PRO A 45 -3.36 8.34 -5.58
N LYS A 46 -4.64 8.43 -5.92
CA LYS A 46 -5.69 7.54 -5.41
C LYS A 46 -6.15 6.62 -6.53
N ARG A 47 -5.84 5.34 -6.39
CA ARG A 47 -6.35 4.28 -7.25
C ARG A 47 -7.51 3.58 -6.57
N TYR A 48 -8.51 3.33 -7.38
CA TYR A 48 -9.68 2.53 -7.05
C TYR A 48 -9.67 1.30 -7.95
N SER A 49 -8.75 0.38 -7.70
CA SER A 49 -8.66 -0.89 -8.43
C SER A 49 -9.90 -1.75 -8.21
N SER A 50 -10.16 -2.62 -9.17
CA SER A 50 -11.21 -3.64 -9.04
C SER A 50 -10.89 -4.60 -7.90
N LYS A 51 -11.91 -5.33 -7.39
CA LYS A 51 -11.69 -6.36 -6.34
C LYS A 51 -10.60 -7.38 -6.73
N LYS A 52 -10.53 -7.77 -8.01
CA LYS A 52 -9.56 -8.74 -8.51
C LYS A 52 -8.13 -8.19 -8.49
N GLU A 53 -7.95 -6.95 -8.95
CA GLU A 53 -6.65 -6.27 -8.92
C GLU A 53 -6.17 -6.05 -7.48
N LEU A 54 -7.06 -5.61 -6.59
CA LEU A 54 -6.74 -5.39 -5.18
C LEU A 54 -6.31 -6.67 -4.46
N LYS A 55 -6.90 -7.83 -4.79
CA LYS A 55 -6.44 -9.13 -4.26
C LYS A 55 -5.04 -9.51 -4.71
N SER A 56 -4.72 -9.25 -5.98
CA SER A 56 -3.38 -9.50 -6.52
C SER A 56 -2.34 -8.61 -5.82
N LEU A 57 -2.68 -7.33 -5.62
CA LEU A 57 -1.93 -6.38 -4.80
C LEU A 57 -1.73 -6.88 -3.36
N ALA A 58 -2.79 -7.36 -2.73
CA ALA A 58 -2.77 -7.87 -1.36
C ALA A 58 -1.88 -9.12 -1.22
N LEU A 59 -1.93 -10.05 -2.16
CA LEU A 59 -1.03 -11.21 -2.18
C LEU A 59 0.44 -10.78 -2.24
N LYS A 60 0.80 -9.89 -3.17
CA LYS A 60 2.16 -9.34 -3.26
C LYS A 60 2.59 -8.63 -1.98
N PHE A 61 1.67 -7.92 -1.32
CA PHE A 61 1.91 -7.28 -0.04
C PHE A 61 2.22 -8.31 1.06
N ALA A 62 1.42 -9.38 1.16
CA ALA A 62 1.58 -10.45 2.14
C ALA A 62 2.91 -11.21 1.93
N GLU A 63 3.26 -11.52 0.68
CA GLU A 63 4.53 -12.16 0.32
C GLU A 63 5.74 -11.30 0.74
N LYS A 64 5.74 -10.00 0.45
CA LYS A 64 6.85 -9.10 0.83
C LYS A 64 6.98 -8.96 2.35
N ASN A 65 5.85 -8.95 3.07
CA ASN A 65 5.83 -8.91 4.54
C ASN A 65 6.02 -10.30 5.19
N LYS A 66 6.25 -11.35 4.39
CA LYS A 66 6.46 -12.74 4.86
C LYS A 66 5.34 -13.23 5.76
N PHE A 67 4.09 -12.91 5.42
CA PHE A 67 2.94 -13.42 6.17
C PHE A 67 2.87 -14.94 6.04
N GLU A 68 2.61 -15.61 7.17
CA GLU A 68 2.29 -17.04 7.14
C GLU A 68 0.98 -17.26 6.37
N TYR A 69 0.80 -18.48 5.86
CA TYR A 69 -0.37 -18.81 5.03
C TYR A 69 -1.70 -18.47 5.72
N GLY A 70 -1.85 -18.85 7.01
CA GLY A 70 -3.05 -18.52 7.78
C GLY A 70 -3.27 -17.02 8.02
N ILE A 71 -2.19 -16.24 8.15
CA ILE A 71 -2.26 -14.78 8.27
C ILE A 71 -2.68 -14.16 6.93
N THR A 72 -2.17 -14.70 5.83
CA THR A 72 -2.47 -14.25 4.47
C THR A 72 -3.96 -14.46 4.14
N GLU A 73 -4.55 -15.59 4.51
CA GLU A 73 -5.98 -15.85 4.30
C GLU A 73 -6.86 -14.83 5.05
N ILE A 74 -6.58 -14.60 6.33
CA ILE A 74 -7.32 -13.62 7.15
C ILE A 74 -7.15 -12.21 6.58
N PHE A 75 -5.94 -11.87 6.14
CA PHE A 75 -5.64 -10.59 5.51
C PHE A 75 -6.43 -10.37 4.21
N LEU A 76 -6.51 -11.37 3.33
CA LEU A 76 -7.28 -11.26 2.09
C LEU A 76 -8.79 -11.09 2.35
N LEU A 77 -9.33 -11.78 3.36
CA LEU A 77 -10.73 -11.59 3.77
C LEU A 77 -10.98 -10.17 4.29
N GLU A 78 -10.05 -9.63 5.08
CA GLU A 78 -10.18 -8.28 5.62
C GLU A 78 -10.08 -7.20 4.52
N VAL A 79 -9.20 -7.40 3.53
CA VAL A 79 -9.13 -6.56 2.32
C VAL A 79 -10.47 -6.55 1.57
N ASP A 80 -11.10 -7.71 1.37
CA ASP A 80 -12.42 -7.80 0.72
C ASP A 80 -13.52 -7.09 1.52
N ARG A 81 -13.49 -7.24 2.86
CA ARG A 81 -14.43 -6.58 3.77
C ARG A 81 -14.31 -5.07 3.67
N LEU A 82 -13.09 -4.54 3.74
CA LEU A 82 -12.82 -3.10 3.66
C LEU A 82 -13.14 -2.52 2.28
N LYS A 83 -12.85 -3.24 1.19
CA LYS A 83 -13.20 -2.79 -0.16
C LYS A 83 -14.70 -2.71 -0.37
N SER A 84 -15.46 -3.63 0.22
CA SER A 84 -16.92 -3.64 0.12
C SER A 84 -17.59 -2.48 0.87
N GLN A 85 -16.87 -1.78 1.77
CA GLN A 85 -17.32 -0.56 2.44
C GLN A 85 -17.14 0.70 1.59
N GLY A 86 -16.44 0.63 0.44
CA GLY A 86 -16.42 1.66 -0.61
C GLY A 86 -15.80 3.02 -0.27
N THR A 87 -15.18 3.20 0.90
CA THR A 87 -14.75 4.52 1.40
C THR A 87 -13.25 4.80 1.36
N LYS A 88 -12.44 3.81 0.96
CA LYS A 88 -10.97 3.87 1.12
C LYS A 88 -10.24 3.60 -0.19
N SER A 89 -9.08 4.23 -0.36
CA SER A 89 -8.15 3.91 -1.45
C SER A 89 -7.57 2.51 -1.27
N ASP A 90 -7.03 1.93 -2.34
CA ASP A 90 -6.44 0.59 -2.26
C ASP A 90 -5.28 0.52 -1.24
N MET A 91 -4.46 1.55 -1.16
CA MET A 91 -3.37 1.63 -0.19
C MET A 91 -3.89 1.70 1.25
N GLU A 92 -4.92 2.50 1.51
CA GLU A 92 -5.55 2.58 2.84
C GLU A 92 -6.19 1.25 3.24
N ILE A 93 -6.78 0.53 2.29
CA ILE A 93 -7.34 -0.81 2.53
C ILE A 93 -6.24 -1.79 2.93
N LEU A 94 -5.12 -1.83 2.19
CA LEU A 94 -4.02 -2.74 2.47
C LEU A 94 -3.38 -2.45 3.84
N ILE A 95 -3.11 -1.18 4.15
CA ILE A 95 -2.52 -0.79 5.44
C ILE A 95 -3.46 -1.17 6.58
N LYS A 96 -4.74 -0.77 6.50
CA LYS A 96 -5.70 -1.03 7.57
C LYS A 96 -6.01 -2.51 7.75
N ALA A 97 -6.09 -3.28 6.66
CA ALA A 97 -6.20 -4.73 6.76
C ALA A 97 -4.97 -5.33 7.45
N SER A 98 -3.77 -4.84 7.14
CA SER A 98 -2.54 -5.34 7.76
C SER A 98 -2.47 -5.02 9.25
N GLU A 99 -2.89 -3.82 9.66
CA GLU A 99 -2.97 -3.42 11.07
C GLU A 99 -3.98 -4.27 11.84
N ASN A 100 -5.17 -4.51 11.27
CA ASN A 100 -6.19 -5.35 11.90
C ASN A 100 -5.71 -6.78 12.10
N VAL A 101 -5.00 -7.33 11.11
CA VAL A 101 -4.51 -8.71 11.15
C VAL A 101 -3.30 -8.84 12.08
N VAL A 102 -2.31 -7.96 11.94
CA VAL A 102 -1.05 -8.00 12.71
C VAL A 102 -1.25 -7.53 14.15
N GLY A 103 -2.13 -6.57 14.38
CA GLY A 103 -2.52 -6.11 15.72
C GLY A 103 -3.23 -7.21 16.51
N ASP A 104 -4.20 -7.90 15.88
CA ASP A 104 -4.91 -9.02 16.51
C ASP A 104 -3.97 -10.23 16.73
N TRP A 105 -3.02 -10.47 15.81
CA TRP A 105 -2.00 -11.52 15.99
C TRP A 105 -0.99 -11.24 17.11
N SER A 106 -0.53 -9.99 17.22
CA SER A 106 0.42 -9.57 18.27
C SER A 106 -0.21 -9.68 19.65
N LEU A 107 -1.50 -9.40 19.77
CA LEU A 107 -2.28 -9.53 21.02
C LEU A 107 -2.59 -10.98 21.37
N ARG A 108 -2.85 -11.85 20.38
CA ARG A 108 -3.22 -13.26 20.61
C ARG A 108 -2.05 -14.22 20.81
N PHE A 109 -0.87 -13.94 20.24
CA PHE A 109 0.23 -14.91 20.21
C PHE A 109 1.59 -14.41 20.71
N GLY A 110 1.71 -13.18 21.21
CA GLY A 110 2.87 -12.75 22.00
C GLY A 110 4.25 -12.92 21.35
N ARG A 111 4.35 -13.00 20.02
CA ARG A 111 5.65 -13.02 19.33
C ARG A 111 5.98 -11.66 18.73
N ARG A 112 7.13 -11.16 19.16
CA ARG A 112 7.77 -9.91 18.76
C ARG A 112 8.08 -9.96 17.25
N ILE A 113 7.22 -9.39 16.40
CA ILE A 113 7.60 -9.09 15.02
C ILE A 113 8.66 -7.99 15.13
N SER A 114 9.91 -8.33 14.82
CA SER A 114 11.01 -7.39 14.77
C SER A 114 10.68 -6.31 13.75
N ARG A 115 10.35 -5.10 14.23
CA ARG A 115 10.42 -3.87 13.44
C ARG A 115 11.86 -3.74 12.94
N THR A 116 12.12 -4.14 11.70
CA THR A 116 13.35 -3.75 11.01
C THR A 116 13.27 -2.25 10.77
N ARG A 117 14.29 -1.58 11.29
CA ARG A 117 14.45 -0.14 11.41
C ARG A 117 15.00 0.44 10.11
#